data_AF-A0A956JGR6-F1
#
_entry.id   AF-A0A956JGR6-F1
#
_cell.length_a   1.000
_cell.length_b   1.000
_cell.length_c   1.000
_cell.angle_alpha   90.00
_cell.angle_beta   90.00
_cell.angle_gamma   90.00
#
_symmetry.space_group_name_H-M   'P 1'
#
loop_
_entity.id
_entity.type
_entity.pdbx_description
1 polymer ?
#
loop_
_entity_poly.entity_id
_entity_poly.type
_entity_poly.pdbx_seq_one_letter_code
_entity_poly.pdbx_strand_id
1 'polypeptide(L)'
;MSFSRPLLGVAVALATIAGPGCYTGVDGDDGASSVSAGYTAGLTQGDTSGDTAGSDSAGSDSSGDTAGDDPPPELEPAAASLRLLLNRHYRNAVRDLLGEAAAAQVDPPADTPINGFDAVGASQLALSDASVENYENSARAAAAAGMGDMARIQAYLGCQPTGPDDAACHTNLVTNFGRLAWRRALTDEEISRYVAVAQQAAVDSGDFYAGVENAIAALLQSPYFLYMVEVGAADPEDPSRRYLTGHEMATRLAFFLTDSTPAPWLLDAADDGLLDDAAGIREVATMLLEEPTAKVALDNYFSEVLRLRQLDTLAKDPGVWPQWSPGLAQAMRTETLLLLQDIIWQRDGDFRDFLDAPYTFANNQVGPLYGLTPPGGGQWGEGFMKTPLPEESKRGGILGQGALMSVLAHISSTSPTLRGKFIREAIMCESIPAPPGDVSTVIPPAGEAAPTMRERLEQHLSDPGCAACHQAMDPIGFGLENYDGIGIFRTAENGATIDTLTDLNGTPFDGARELGGLLRDERSVSICVIRNLFRHGAGHIETSGELPTLVDLEETFAAKGYSLKSLLVDLVANPAFRMVGTPE
;
A
#
# COMPACT_ATOMS: atom_id res chain seq x y z
N MET A 1 1.64 -59.67 -49.09
CA MET A 1 0.77 -58.75 -49.86
C MET A 1 0.52 -57.55 -48.96
N SER A 2 0.70 -56.27 -49.28
CA SER A 2 1.20 -55.50 -50.42
C SER A 2 0.95 -54.03 -50.01
N PHE A 3 2.00 -53.18 -49.94
CA PHE A 3 2.03 -51.70 -50.14
C PHE A 3 1.05 -50.78 -49.35
N SER A 4 1.31 -49.53 -48.91
CA SER A 4 2.18 -48.46 -49.43
C SER A 4 2.18 -47.22 -48.49
N ARG A 5 3.37 -46.57 -48.35
CA ARG A 5 3.70 -45.10 -48.39
C ARG A 5 3.17 -44.10 -47.32
N PRO A 6 3.77 -42.88 -47.18
CA PRO A 6 5.18 -42.45 -47.30
C PRO A 6 5.66 -41.43 -46.21
N LEU A 7 6.98 -41.19 -46.19
CA LEU A 7 7.70 -40.07 -45.56
C LEU A 7 7.56 -38.77 -46.37
N LEU A 8 7.49 -37.61 -45.70
CA LEU A 8 7.94 -36.32 -46.24
C LEU A 8 8.54 -35.47 -45.11
N GLY A 9 9.83 -35.14 -45.23
CA GLY A 9 10.50 -34.13 -44.41
C GLY A 9 10.35 -32.74 -45.01
N VAL A 10 10.37 -31.72 -44.15
CA VAL A 10 10.47 -30.31 -44.57
C VAL A 10 11.61 -29.66 -43.80
N ALA A 11 12.53 -29.09 -44.57
CA ALA A 11 13.70 -28.36 -44.14
C ALA A 11 13.32 -26.93 -43.70
N VAL A 12 13.95 -26.45 -42.64
CA VAL A 12 13.90 -25.05 -42.19
C VAL A 12 15.02 -24.29 -42.89
N ALA A 13 14.64 -23.33 -43.75
CA ALA A 13 15.57 -22.39 -44.37
C ALA A 13 15.64 -21.12 -43.53
N LEU A 14 16.85 -20.79 -43.03
CA LEU A 14 17.19 -19.46 -42.53
C LEU A 14 17.25 -18.49 -43.71
N ALA A 15 16.50 -17.39 -43.61
CA ALA A 15 16.69 -16.21 -44.45
C ALA A 15 16.86 -14.98 -43.55
N THR A 16 18.10 -14.47 -43.53
CA THR A 16 18.48 -13.16 -43.02
C THR A 16 18.00 -12.08 -43.98
N ILE A 17 17.24 -11.11 -43.49
CA ILE A 17 16.97 -9.85 -44.18
C ILE A 17 17.41 -8.71 -43.27
N ALA A 18 18.45 -8.01 -43.68
CA ALA A 18 18.85 -6.71 -43.16
C ALA A 18 18.25 -5.61 -44.05
N GLY A 19 17.66 -4.59 -43.44
CA GLY A 19 17.18 -3.38 -44.10
C GLY A 19 16.88 -2.30 -43.05
N PRO A 20 17.32 -1.04 -43.23
CA PRO A 20 17.29 -0.01 -42.19
C PRO A 20 15.92 0.69 -42.18
N GLY A 21 15.25 0.68 -41.04
CA GLY A 21 14.02 1.43 -40.80
C GLY A 21 14.26 2.48 -39.72
N CYS A 22 14.20 3.76 -40.09
CA CYS A 22 14.15 4.87 -39.16
C CYS A 22 12.86 4.76 -38.34
N TYR A 23 12.98 4.59 -37.02
CA TYR A 23 11.88 4.69 -36.08
C TYR A 23 11.85 6.11 -35.54
N THR A 24 10.72 6.79 -35.73
CA THR A 24 10.41 8.06 -35.05
C THR A 24 9.51 7.67 -33.88
N GLY A 25 10.00 7.87 -32.66
CA GLY A 25 9.26 7.63 -31.44
C GLY A 25 8.12 8.63 -31.32
N VAL A 26 6.91 8.11 -31.12
CA VAL A 26 5.79 8.86 -30.57
C VAL A 26 5.65 8.32 -29.15
N ASP A 27 5.88 9.19 -28.17
CA ASP A 27 5.69 8.87 -26.76
C ASP A 27 4.19 8.62 -26.53
N GLY A 28 3.84 7.34 -26.36
CA GLY A 28 2.54 6.91 -25.87
C GLY A 28 2.55 7.02 -24.37
N ASP A 29 1.91 8.06 -23.86
CA ASP A 29 1.62 8.25 -22.45
C ASP A 29 0.53 7.25 -22.06
N ASP A 30 0.90 6.20 -21.33
CA ASP A 30 -0.05 5.28 -20.69
C ASP A 30 -0.72 6.01 -19.53
N GLY A 31 -1.74 6.79 -19.88
CA GLY A 31 -2.64 7.42 -18.93
C GLY A 31 -3.39 6.34 -18.15
N ALA A 32 -2.90 6.04 -16.95
CA ALA A 32 -3.72 5.45 -15.90
C ALA A 32 -4.81 6.47 -15.53
N SER A 33 -5.93 6.38 -16.23
CA SER A 33 -7.15 7.12 -15.93
C SER A 33 -7.63 6.76 -14.53
N SER A 34 -7.32 7.62 -13.56
CA SER A 34 -7.97 7.64 -12.27
C SER A 34 -9.42 8.07 -12.49
N VAL A 35 -10.35 7.14 -12.35
CA VAL A 35 -11.77 7.46 -12.29
C VAL A 35 -11.99 8.11 -10.93
N SER A 36 -12.05 9.45 -10.89
CA SER A 36 -12.48 10.19 -9.71
C SER A 36 -13.99 10.03 -9.56
N ALA A 37 -14.42 9.19 -8.62
CA ALA A 37 -15.77 9.24 -8.11
C ALA A 37 -15.87 10.51 -7.24
N GLY A 38 -16.51 11.55 -7.78
CA GLY A 38 -16.68 12.83 -7.09
C GLY A 38 -17.60 12.71 -5.89
N TYR A 39 -17.02 12.76 -4.69
CA TYR A 39 -17.71 13.20 -3.48
C TYR A 39 -17.27 14.62 -3.18
N THR A 40 -18.16 15.59 -3.46
CA THR A 40 -17.97 17.00 -3.11
C THR A 40 -18.42 17.21 -1.67
N ALA A 41 -17.47 17.19 -0.73
CA ALA A 41 -17.70 17.74 0.60
C ALA A 41 -17.62 19.28 0.49
N GLY A 42 -18.78 19.93 0.46
CA GLY A 42 -18.89 21.38 0.40
C GLY A 42 -18.50 22.03 1.72
N LEU A 43 -17.31 22.62 1.77
CA LEU A 43 -16.95 23.62 2.79
C LEU A 43 -17.25 25.00 2.22
N THR A 44 -18.23 25.68 2.81
CA THR A 44 -18.59 27.05 2.46
C THR A 44 -17.62 28.02 3.12
N GLN A 45 -16.75 28.64 2.32
CA GLN A 45 -15.93 29.77 2.76
C GLN A 45 -16.61 31.06 2.30
N GLY A 46 -17.14 31.82 3.26
CA GLY A 46 -17.79 33.11 3.02
C GLY A 46 -16.76 34.16 2.61
N ASP A 47 -16.92 34.67 1.40
CA ASP A 47 -16.15 35.77 0.83
C ASP A 47 -16.77 37.11 1.26
N THR A 48 -15.94 38.07 1.72
CA THR A 48 -16.38 39.45 1.94
C THR A 48 -15.36 40.43 1.40
N SER A 49 -15.76 41.17 0.35
CA SER A 49 -15.25 42.51 0.07
C SER A 49 -16.30 43.34 -0.68
N GLY A 50 -16.51 44.60 -0.27
CA GLY A 50 -17.26 45.60 -1.04
C GLY A 50 -18.10 46.59 -0.23
N ASP A 51 -17.53 47.76 0.06
CA ASP A 51 -18.12 48.96 0.68
C ASP A 51 -19.42 49.49 0.01
N THR A 52 -20.33 50.07 0.80
CA THR A 52 -20.88 51.44 0.57
C THR A 52 -21.72 51.95 1.77
N ALA A 53 -21.74 53.28 1.89
CA ALA A 53 -22.03 54.08 3.08
C ALA A 53 -23.51 54.23 3.50
N GLY A 54 -23.70 54.41 4.82
CA GLY A 54 -24.51 55.50 5.40
C GLY A 54 -25.94 55.20 5.87
N SER A 55 -26.15 55.09 7.19
CA SER A 55 -26.99 56.02 7.99
C SER A 55 -27.18 55.51 9.44
N ASP A 56 -27.27 56.48 10.35
CA ASP A 56 -27.39 56.34 11.80
C ASP A 56 -28.59 55.51 12.26
N SER A 57 -28.44 54.69 13.31
CA SER A 57 -28.97 54.98 14.66
C SER A 57 -29.10 53.76 15.58
N ALA A 58 -28.80 54.02 16.86
CA ALA A 58 -29.25 53.37 18.09
C ALA A 58 -28.81 51.93 18.38
N GLY A 59 -28.03 51.80 19.47
CA GLY A 59 -27.51 50.53 19.96
C GLY A 59 -28.53 49.61 20.62
N SER A 60 -28.13 48.35 20.71
CA SER A 60 -28.57 47.42 21.74
C SER A 60 -27.43 46.45 22.03
N ASP A 61 -27.35 46.08 23.30
CA ASP A 61 -26.29 45.38 23.99
C ASP A 61 -25.68 44.16 23.30
N SER A 62 -24.39 44.02 23.53
CA SER A 62 -23.59 42.80 23.39
C SER A 62 -24.13 41.68 24.29
N SER A 63 -24.74 40.66 23.71
CA SER A 63 -24.78 39.31 24.29
C SER A 63 -23.69 38.50 23.60
N GLY A 64 -22.68 38.09 24.37
CA GLY A 64 -21.56 37.30 23.89
C GLY A 64 -22.02 35.94 23.36
N ASP A 65 -21.55 35.58 22.18
CA ASP A 65 -21.53 34.20 21.70
C ASP A 65 -20.56 33.42 22.59
N THR A 66 -21.12 32.67 23.52
CA THR A 66 -20.46 31.49 24.06
C THR A 66 -20.29 30.52 22.92
N ALA A 67 -19.04 30.24 22.53
CA ALA A 67 -18.70 29.06 21.75
C ALA A 67 -19.42 27.86 22.37
N GLY A 68 -20.35 27.28 21.62
CA GLY A 68 -21.11 26.13 22.07
C GLY A 68 -20.17 24.96 22.32
N ASP A 69 -20.26 24.37 23.50
CA ASP A 69 -19.86 22.99 23.79
C ASP A 69 -20.75 22.03 22.97
N ASP A 70 -20.68 22.08 21.64
CA ASP A 70 -21.25 21.00 20.85
C ASP A 70 -20.48 19.72 21.20
N PRO A 71 -21.17 18.62 21.55
CA PRO A 71 -20.49 17.36 21.80
C PRO A 71 -19.67 16.99 20.55
N PRO A 72 -18.49 16.37 20.71
CA PRO A 72 -17.70 15.92 19.58
C PRO A 72 -18.59 15.10 18.64
N PRO A 73 -18.43 15.27 17.30
CA PRO A 73 -19.25 14.57 16.34
C PRO A 73 -19.17 13.07 16.62
N GLU A 74 -20.33 12.42 16.65
CA GLU A 74 -20.42 10.98 16.86
C GLU A 74 -19.71 10.25 15.71
N LEU A 75 -19.01 9.16 16.04
CA LEU A 75 -18.33 8.34 15.03
C LEU A 75 -19.37 7.75 14.06
N GLU A 76 -19.21 8.05 12.78
CA GLU A 76 -19.96 7.42 11.68
C GLU A 76 -19.02 6.55 10.83
N PRO A 77 -18.93 5.23 11.08
CA PRO A 77 -18.06 4.35 10.33
C PRO A 77 -18.51 4.20 8.87
N ALA A 78 -17.56 3.93 7.98
CA ALA A 78 -17.87 3.56 6.60
C ALA A 78 -18.78 2.32 6.54
N ALA A 79 -19.64 2.25 5.51
CA ALA A 79 -20.51 1.10 5.30
C ALA A 79 -19.72 -0.21 5.27
N ALA A 80 -20.32 -1.27 5.82
CA ALA A 80 -19.78 -2.61 5.74
C ALA A 80 -19.45 -3.00 4.29
N SER A 81 -18.29 -3.61 4.08
CA SER A 81 -17.80 -3.97 2.75
C SER A 81 -17.28 -5.40 2.70
N LEU A 82 -17.17 -5.92 1.49
CA LEU A 82 -16.45 -7.16 1.19
C LEU A 82 -15.14 -6.76 0.54
N ARG A 83 -14.02 -7.03 1.21
CA ARG A 83 -12.70 -6.72 0.67
C ARG A 83 -12.07 -7.96 0.09
N LEU A 84 -11.77 -7.95 -1.20
CA LEU A 84 -11.04 -9.05 -1.84
C LEU A 84 -9.65 -9.20 -1.19
N LEU A 85 -9.20 -10.43 -1.00
CA LEU A 85 -7.83 -10.69 -0.58
C LEU A 85 -6.87 -10.16 -1.65
N LEU A 86 -5.89 -9.37 -1.21
CA LEU A 86 -4.82 -8.91 -2.08
C LEU A 86 -4.05 -10.11 -2.64
N ASN A 87 -3.41 -9.95 -3.80
CA ASN A 87 -2.65 -11.01 -4.45
C ASN A 87 -1.72 -11.74 -3.46
N ARG A 88 -0.98 -10.96 -2.66
CA ARG A 88 -0.07 -11.47 -1.62
C ARG A 88 -0.80 -12.15 -0.47
N HIS A 89 -1.96 -11.64 -0.05
CA HIS A 89 -2.79 -12.23 1.01
C HIS A 89 -3.31 -13.60 0.59
N TYR A 90 -3.81 -13.73 -0.65
CA TYR A 90 -4.23 -15.01 -1.22
C TYR A 90 -3.08 -16.01 -1.25
N ARG A 91 -1.91 -15.61 -1.78
CA ARG A 91 -0.71 -16.48 -1.85
C ARG A 91 -0.25 -16.93 -0.46
N ASN A 92 -0.19 -16.01 0.50
CA ASN A 92 0.19 -16.31 1.88
C ASN A 92 -0.82 -17.24 2.57
N ALA A 93 -2.13 -17.01 2.39
CA ALA A 93 -3.15 -17.90 2.92
C ALA A 93 -3.05 -19.32 2.33
N VAL A 94 -2.82 -19.46 1.03
CA VAL A 94 -2.58 -20.77 0.39
C VAL A 94 -1.31 -21.43 0.93
N ARG A 95 -0.21 -20.68 1.10
CA ARG A 95 1.03 -21.19 1.69
C ARG A 95 0.78 -21.74 3.09
N ASP A 96 0.08 -20.98 3.92
CA ASP A 96 -0.12 -21.34 5.32
C ASP A 96 -1.06 -22.56 5.43
N LEU A 97 -2.07 -22.66 4.57
CA LEU A 97 -3.02 -23.77 4.52
C LEU A 97 -2.48 -25.04 3.86
N LEU A 98 -1.75 -24.93 2.76
CA LEU A 98 -1.39 -26.06 1.86
C LEU A 98 0.13 -26.19 1.59
N GLY A 99 0.95 -25.25 2.06
CA GLY A 99 2.40 -25.28 1.94
C GLY A 99 2.95 -24.50 0.73
N GLU A 100 4.27 -24.31 0.71
CA GLU A 100 5.01 -23.55 -0.32
C GLU A 100 4.78 -24.09 -1.74
N ALA A 101 4.71 -25.42 -1.89
CA ALA A 101 4.49 -26.03 -3.18
C ALA A 101 3.14 -25.61 -3.80
N ALA A 102 2.10 -25.49 -2.98
CA ALA A 102 0.78 -25.01 -3.41
C ALA A 102 0.79 -23.51 -3.72
N ALA A 103 1.40 -22.70 -2.86
CA ALA A 103 1.51 -21.26 -3.06
C ALA A 103 2.31 -20.88 -4.33
N ALA A 104 3.28 -21.72 -4.72
CA ALA A 104 4.03 -21.53 -5.96
C ALA A 104 3.19 -21.81 -7.23
N GLN A 105 2.05 -22.51 -7.13
CA GLN A 105 1.20 -22.83 -8.29
C GLN A 105 0.08 -21.81 -8.53
N VAL A 106 -0.21 -20.93 -7.58
CA VAL A 106 -1.32 -19.99 -7.73
C VAL A 106 -0.92 -18.80 -8.57
N ASP A 107 -1.90 -18.22 -9.25
CA ASP A 107 -1.76 -16.97 -10.00
C ASP A 107 -3.00 -16.09 -9.86
N PRO A 108 -3.27 -15.59 -8.63
CA PRO A 108 -4.38 -14.66 -8.44
C PRO A 108 -4.15 -13.38 -9.27
N PRO A 109 -5.21 -12.64 -9.62
CA PRO A 109 -5.10 -11.36 -10.34
C PRO A 109 -4.18 -10.36 -9.62
N ALA A 110 -3.57 -9.46 -10.38
CA ALA A 110 -2.81 -8.35 -9.82
C ALA A 110 -3.73 -7.33 -9.12
N ASP A 111 -3.23 -6.74 -8.04
CA ASP A 111 -3.94 -5.71 -7.30
C ASP A 111 -4.00 -4.40 -8.11
N THR A 112 -5.16 -3.73 -8.10
CA THR A 112 -5.33 -2.43 -8.74
C THR A 112 -5.61 -1.38 -7.68
N PRO A 113 -4.68 -0.44 -7.42
CA PRO A 113 -4.87 0.53 -6.34
C PRO A 113 -5.91 1.60 -6.72
N ILE A 114 -6.71 2.00 -5.73
CA ILE A 114 -7.53 3.21 -5.78
C ILE A 114 -7.01 4.17 -4.72
N ASN A 115 -6.87 5.44 -5.06
CA ASN A 115 -6.29 6.47 -4.18
C ASN A 115 -4.90 6.09 -3.63
N GLY A 116 -4.15 5.27 -4.36
CA GLY A 116 -2.80 4.83 -3.98
C GLY A 116 -2.76 3.58 -3.08
N PHE A 117 -3.89 2.93 -2.81
CA PHE A 117 -3.97 1.75 -1.94
C PHE A 117 -4.62 0.56 -2.64
N ASP A 118 -3.93 -0.58 -2.65
CA ASP A 118 -4.42 -1.86 -3.15
C ASP A 118 -5.66 -2.30 -2.37
N ALA A 119 -5.65 -2.13 -1.04
CA ALA A 119 -6.77 -2.51 -0.16
C ALA A 119 -8.06 -1.72 -0.43
N VAL A 120 -7.94 -0.46 -0.88
CA VAL A 120 -9.09 0.35 -1.28
C VAL A 120 -9.65 -0.13 -2.61
N GLY A 121 -8.77 -0.43 -3.58
CA GLY A 121 -9.19 -1.02 -4.84
C GLY A 121 -9.87 -2.37 -4.66
N ALA A 122 -9.33 -3.23 -3.79
CA ALA A 122 -9.88 -4.53 -3.46
C ALA A 122 -11.27 -4.49 -2.79
N SER A 123 -11.67 -3.34 -2.24
CA SER A 123 -12.98 -3.14 -1.61
C SER A 123 -14.02 -2.50 -2.54
N GLN A 124 -13.59 -1.96 -3.69
CA GLN A 124 -14.46 -1.17 -4.59
C GLN A 124 -14.56 -1.75 -6.01
N LEU A 125 -13.54 -2.48 -6.46
CA LEU A 125 -13.50 -2.99 -7.83
C LEU A 125 -14.23 -4.34 -7.94
N ALA A 126 -15.07 -4.45 -8.96
CA ALA A 126 -15.72 -5.71 -9.30
C ALA A 126 -14.72 -6.69 -9.93
N LEU A 127 -14.95 -8.00 -9.73
CA LEU A 127 -14.19 -9.04 -10.42
C LEU A 127 -14.62 -9.12 -11.89
N SER A 128 -13.62 -9.23 -12.77
CA SER A 128 -13.84 -9.58 -14.18
C SER A 128 -14.00 -11.09 -14.35
N ASP A 129 -14.60 -11.53 -15.47
CA ASP A 129 -14.69 -12.96 -15.81
C ASP A 129 -13.31 -13.63 -15.83
N ALA A 130 -12.29 -12.93 -16.35
CA ALA A 130 -10.90 -13.41 -16.34
C ALA A 130 -10.33 -13.54 -14.92
N SER A 131 -10.70 -12.62 -14.02
CA SER A 131 -10.30 -12.71 -12.61
C SER A 131 -10.91 -13.94 -11.93
N VAL A 132 -12.18 -14.23 -12.21
CA VAL A 132 -12.86 -15.43 -11.69
C VAL A 132 -12.18 -16.71 -12.21
N GLU A 133 -11.86 -16.77 -13.50
CA GLU A 133 -11.13 -17.90 -14.09
C GLU A 133 -9.73 -18.08 -13.46
N ASN A 134 -9.01 -17.00 -13.20
CA ASN A 134 -7.71 -17.05 -12.52
C ASN A 134 -7.82 -17.61 -11.09
N TYR A 135 -8.85 -17.24 -10.33
CA TYR A 135 -9.08 -17.80 -9.00
C TYR A 135 -9.47 -19.28 -9.06
N GLU A 136 -10.32 -19.70 -10.00
CA GLU A 136 -10.64 -21.11 -10.20
C GLU A 136 -9.38 -21.93 -10.52
N ASN A 137 -8.59 -21.48 -11.50
CA ASN A 137 -7.35 -22.15 -11.89
C ASN A 137 -6.36 -22.23 -10.73
N SER A 138 -6.20 -21.12 -9.99
CA SER A 138 -5.35 -21.05 -8.81
C SER A 138 -5.80 -22.02 -7.72
N ALA A 139 -7.09 -22.08 -7.42
CA ALA A 139 -7.63 -22.97 -6.38
C ALA A 139 -7.42 -24.45 -6.74
N ARG A 140 -7.66 -24.83 -8.00
CA ARG A 140 -7.41 -26.20 -8.48
C ARG A 140 -5.92 -26.55 -8.43
N ALA A 141 -5.05 -25.66 -8.91
CA ALA A 141 -3.61 -25.88 -8.90
C ALA A 141 -3.04 -25.97 -7.48
N ALA A 142 -3.51 -25.12 -6.57
CA ALA A 142 -3.16 -25.17 -5.15
C ALA A 142 -3.60 -26.47 -4.49
N ALA A 143 -4.85 -26.90 -4.72
CA ALA A 143 -5.37 -28.15 -4.16
C ALA A 143 -4.54 -29.35 -4.63
N ALA A 144 -4.33 -29.47 -5.95
CA ALA A 144 -3.55 -30.56 -6.54
C ALA A 144 -2.11 -30.60 -6.00
N ALA A 145 -1.43 -29.45 -5.91
CA ALA A 145 -0.09 -29.38 -5.35
C ALA A 145 -0.06 -29.65 -3.84
N GLY A 146 -1.08 -29.20 -3.10
CA GLY A 146 -1.24 -29.42 -1.66
C GLY A 146 -1.39 -30.90 -1.30
N MET A 147 -1.98 -31.71 -2.19
CA MET A 147 -2.03 -33.18 -2.01
C MET A 147 -0.64 -33.84 -1.98
N GLY A 148 0.42 -33.13 -2.39
CA GLY A 148 1.81 -33.58 -2.25
C GLY A 148 2.29 -33.64 -0.79
N ASP A 149 1.65 -32.92 0.14
CA ASP A 149 1.95 -32.94 1.57
C ASP A 149 0.88 -33.75 2.33
N MET A 150 0.95 -35.09 2.19
CA MET A 150 -0.03 -35.96 2.81
C MET A 150 -0.03 -35.88 4.34
N ALA A 151 1.06 -35.50 4.99
CA ALA A 151 1.09 -35.34 6.45
C ALA A 151 0.15 -34.22 6.90
N ARG A 152 0.18 -33.09 6.18
CA ARG A 152 -0.73 -31.96 6.39
C ARG A 152 -2.18 -32.31 6.09
N ILE A 153 -2.45 -33.00 4.98
CA ILE A 153 -3.81 -33.46 4.64
C ILE A 153 -4.36 -34.41 5.71
N GLN A 154 -3.54 -35.33 6.23
CA GLN A 154 -3.94 -36.23 7.31
C GLN A 154 -4.22 -35.49 8.62
N ALA A 155 -3.51 -34.40 8.89
CA ALA A 155 -3.80 -33.56 10.06
C ALA A 155 -5.19 -32.93 9.98
N TYR A 156 -5.65 -32.51 8.80
CA TYR A 156 -7.02 -32.01 8.61
C TYR A 156 -8.07 -33.13 8.70
N LEU A 157 -7.77 -34.32 8.20
CA LEU A 157 -8.69 -35.47 8.26
C LEU A 157 -8.87 -36.01 9.68
N GLY A 158 -7.79 -36.13 10.45
CA GLY A 158 -7.82 -36.70 11.81
C GLY A 158 -8.33 -38.16 11.89
N CYS A 159 -8.41 -38.86 10.76
CA CYS A 159 -8.97 -40.20 10.62
C CYS A 159 -8.24 -40.96 9.50
N GLN A 160 -8.53 -42.27 9.38
CA GLN A 160 -8.10 -43.08 8.24
C GLN A 160 -9.35 -43.45 7.42
N PRO A 161 -9.43 -43.10 6.13
CA PRO A 161 -10.61 -43.37 5.33
C PRO A 161 -10.82 -44.88 5.14
N THR A 162 -12.07 -45.32 5.28
CA THR A 162 -12.46 -46.73 5.16
C THR A 162 -12.88 -47.14 3.74
N GLY A 163 -13.13 -46.15 2.88
CA GLY A 163 -13.49 -46.32 1.48
C GLY A 163 -13.59 -44.96 0.76
N PRO A 164 -13.83 -44.94 -0.55
CA PRO A 164 -13.97 -43.70 -1.32
C PRO A 164 -15.08 -42.78 -0.82
N ASP A 165 -16.18 -43.33 -0.31
CA ASP A 165 -17.39 -42.61 0.11
C ASP A 165 -17.47 -42.31 1.63
N ASP A 166 -16.33 -42.36 2.34
CA ASP A 166 -16.25 -42.13 3.79
C ASP A 166 -16.61 -40.69 4.20
N ALA A 167 -17.91 -40.44 4.36
CA ALA A 167 -18.50 -39.15 4.67
C ALA A 167 -17.94 -38.53 5.96
N ALA A 168 -17.63 -39.36 6.97
CA ALA A 168 -17.16 -38.89 8.26
C ALA A 168 -15.77 -38.27 8.13
N CYS A 169 -14.88 -38.92 7.38
CA CYS A 169 -13.57 -38.37 7.10
C CYS A 169 -13.61 -37.11 6.22
N HIS A 170 -14.48 -37.05 5.21
CA HIS A 170 -14.69 -35.80 4.46
C HIS A 170 -15.26 -34.68 5.33
N THR A 171 -16.14 -34.99 6.28
CA THR A 171 -16.68 -34.02 7.24
C THR A 171 -15.57 -33.40 8.09
N ASN A 172 -14.63 -34.22 8.60
CA ASN A 172 -13.48 -33.72 9.36
C ASN A 172 -12.61 -32.78 8.52
N LEU A 173 -12.29 -33.17 7.29
CA LEU A 173 -11.54 -32.32 6.36
C LEU A 173 -12.23 -30.96 6.18
N VAL A 174 -13.50 -30.97 5.78
CA VAL A 174 -14.25 -29.75 5.47
C VAL A 174 -14.37 -28.86 6.70
N THR A 175 -14.57 -29.44 7.89
CA THR A 175 -14.66 -28.69 9.14
C THR A 175 -13.32 -28.05 9.50
N ASN A 176 -12.24 -28.84 9.53
CA ASN A 176 -10.93 -28.39 10.00
C ASN A 176 -10.23 -27.46 8.99
N PHE A 177 -10.21 -27.84 7.71
CA PHE A 177 -9.64 -26.99 6.66
C PHE A 177 -10.52 -25.78 6.39
N GLY A 178 -11.85 -25.96 6.33
CA GLY A 178 -12.80 -24.89 6.11
C GLY A 178 -12.71 -23.82 7.19
N ARG A 179 -12.59 -24.19 8.47
CA ARG A 179 -12.45 -23.21 9.57
C ARG A 179 -11.29 -22.27 9.34
N LEU A 180 -10.13 -22.79 8.94
CA LEU A 180 -8.94 -22.00 8.69
C LEU A 180 -9.04 -21.20 7.38
N ALA A 181 -9.58 -21.81 6.32
CA ALA A 181 -9.73 -21.18 5.02
C ALA A 181 -10.71 -20.00 5.06
N TRP A 182 -11.83 -20.15 5.78
CA TRP A 182 -12.87 -19.12 5.87
C TRP A 182 -12.77 -18.28 7.14
N ARG A 183 -11.80 -18.60 8.00
CA ARG A 183 -11.43 -17.83 9.19
C ARG A 183 -12.58 -17.68 10.20
N ARG A 184 -13.48 -18.66 10.20
CA ARG A 184 -14.61 -18.82 11.12
C ARG A 184 -15.10 -20.26 11.10
N ALA A 185 -15.87 -20.65 12.10
CA ALA A 185 -16.63 -21.90 12.04
C ALA A 185 -17.59 -21.92 10.84
N LEU A 186 -17.66 -23.06 10.16
CA LEU A 186 -18.66 -23.32 9.13
C LEU A 186 -19.97 -23.76 9.80
N THR A 187 -21.09 -23.39 9.20
CA THR A 187 -22.41 -23.91 9.59
C THR A 187 -22.58 -25.36 9.12
N ASP A 188 -23.51 -26.10 9.74
CA ASP A 188 -23.80 -27.49 9.36
C ASP A 188 -24.25 -27.60 7.89
N GLU A 189 -24.99 -26.62 7.38
CA GLU A 189 -25.40 -26.54 5.99
C GLU A 189 -24.21 -26.31 5.04
N GLU A 190 -23.26 -25.45 5.44
CA GLU A 190 -22.04 -25.24 4.68
C GLU A 190 -21.19 -26.51 4.65
N ILE A 191 -20.96 -27.15 5.81
CA ILE A 191 -20.21 -28.41 5.89
C ILE A 191 -20.84 -29.46 4.97
N SER A 192 -22.15 -29.67 5.09
CA SER A 192 -22.88 -30.65 4.29
C SER A 192 -22.73 -30.42 2.79
N ARG A 193 -22.73 -29.15 2.35
CA ARG A 193 -22.57 -28.79 0.93
C ARG A 193 -21.21 -29.21 0.37
N TYR A 194 -20.12 -28.93 1.10
CA TYR A 194 -18.77 -29.24 0.62
C TYR A 194 -18.39 -30.72 0.82
N VAL A 195 -18.99 -31.39 1.81
CA VAL A 195 -18.92 -32.86 1.92
C VAL A 195 -19.56 -33.52 0.71
N ALA A 196 -20.72 -33.02 0.24
CA ALA A 196 -21.35 -33.55 -0.97
C ALA A 196 -20.46 -33.42 -2.22
N VAL A 197 -19.69 -32.33 -2.34
CA VAL A 197 -18.68 -32.16 -3.41
C VAL A 197 -17.59 -33.23 -3.30
N ALA A 198 -17.04 -33.44 -2.10
CA ALA A 198 -16.02 -34.47 -1.87
C ALA A 198 -16.53 -35.87 -2.21
N GLN A 199 -17.72 -36.21 -1.72
CA GLN A 199 -18.32 -37.53 -1.92
C GLN A 199 -18.60 -37.81 -3.38
N GLN A 200 -19.15 -36.83 -4.12
CA GLN A 200 -19.42 -37.00 -5.55
C GLN A 200 -18.14 -37.28 -6.33
N ALA A 201 -17.10 -36.46 -6.13
CA ALA A 201 -15.82 -36.63 -6.80
C ALA A 201 -15.12 -37.96 -6.42
N ALA A 202 -15.23 -38.38 -5.17
CA ALA A 202 -14.64 -39.63 -4.72
C ALA A 202 -15.37 -40.87 -5.28
N VAL A 203 -16.70 -40.83 -5.38
CA VAL A 203 -17.49 -41.92 -5.99
C VAL A 203 -17.22 -42.01 -7.49
N ASP A 204 -17.18 -40.89 -8.20
CA ASP A 204 -16.96 -40.86 -9.65
C ASP A 204 -15.57 -41.36 -10.05
N SER A 205 -14.55 -41.09 -9.22
CA SER A 205 -13.16 -41.52 -9.44
C SER A 205 -12.83 -42.88 -8.82
N GLY A 206 -13.58 -43.32 -7.82
CA GLY A 206 -13.22 -44.46 -6.97
C GLY A 206 -12.07 -44.17 -6.00
N ASP A 207 -11.71 -42.89 -5.77
CA ASP A 207 -10.61 -42.47 -4.91
C ASP A 207 -11.05 -41.44 -3.87
N PHE A 208 -10.88 -41.77 -2.59
CA PHE A 208 -11.19 -40.88 -1.46
C PHE A 208 -10.45 -39.54 -1.57
N TYR A 209 -9.17 -39.56 -1.98
CA TYR A 209 -8.33 -38.36 -2.00
C TYR A 209 -8.62 -37.45 -3.18
N ALA A 210 -9.18 -37.97 -4.28
CA ALA A 210 -9.76 -37.13 -5.32
C ALA A 210 -10.94 -36.31 -4.78
N GLY A 211 -11.73 -36.86 -3.85
CA GLY A 211 -12.76 -36.11 -3.11
C GLY A 211 -12.19 -35.01 -2.22
N VAL A 212 -11.09 -35.31 -1.50
CA VAL A 212 -10.36 -34.34 -0.67
C VAL A 212 -9.86 -33.16 -1.50
N GLU A 213 -9.19 -33.44 -2.63
CA GLU A 213 -8.68 -32.42 -3.55
C GLU A 213 -9.80 -31.50 -4.06
N ASN A 214 -10.92 -32.08 -4.51
CA ASN A 214 -12.05 -31.30 -5.02
C ASN A 214 -12.74 -30.46 -3.94
N ALA A 215 -12.84 -30.96 -2.71
CA ALA A 215 -13.36 -30.16 -1.60
C ALA A 215 -12.44 -28.99 -1.25
N ILE A 216 -11.12 -29.18 -1.21
CA ILE A 216 -10.15 -28.10 -0.99
C ILE A 216 -10.27 -27.06 -2.10
N ALA A 217 -10.26 -27.48 -3.38
CA ALA A 217 -10.41 -26.57 -4.50
C ALA A 217 -11.73 -25.78 -4.43
N ALA A 218 -12.83 -26.41 -4.03
CA ALA A 218 -14.12 -25.75 -3.88
C ALA A 218 -14.14 -24.75 -2.71
N LEU A 219 -13.52 -25.09 -1.57
CA LEU A 219 -13.42 -24.20 -0.41
C LEU A 219 -12.60 -22.94 -0.71
N LEU A 220 -11.51 -23.08 -1.49
CA LEU A 220 -10.67 -21.96 -1.94
C LEU A 220 -11.34 -21.05 -2.99
N GLN A 221 -12.38 -21.52 -3.68
CA GLN A 221 -13.16 -20.70 -4.61
C GLN A 221 -14.32 -19.96 -3.94
N SER A 222 -14.59 -20.26 -2.67
CA SER A 222 -15.68 -19.63 -1.93
C SER A 222 -15.43 -18.13 -1.74
N PRO A 223 -16.47 -17.28 -1.80
CA PRO A 223 -16.36 -15.89 -1.37
C PRO A 223 -15.81 -15.74 0.05
N TYR A 224 -16.08 -16.69 0.95
CA TYR A 224 -15.52 -16.67 2.31
C TYR A 224 -14.02 -16.93 2.38
N PHE A 225 -13.42 -17.52 1.33
CA PHE A 225 -11.96 -17.58 1.18
C PHE A 225 -11.43 -16.34 0.46
N LEU A 226 -12.05 -15.96 -0.67
CA LEU A 226 -11.59 -14.89 -1.54
C LEU A 226 -11.72 -13.49 -0.93
N TYR A 227 -12.67 -13.29 -0.01
CA TYR A 227 -12.94 -12.00 0.62
C TYR A 227 -12.71 -12.06 2.12
N MET A 228 -12.30 -10.91 2.66
CA MET A 228 -12.60 -10.52 4.02
C MET A 228 -14.03 -9.99 4.05
N VAL A 229 -14.89 -10.69 4.79
CA VAL A 229 -16.30 -10.34 4.97
C VAL A 229 -16.40 -9.56 6.26
N GLU A 230 -16.72 -8.27 6.21
CA GLU A 230 -16.68 -7.37 7.37
C GLU A 230 -18.03 -6.66 7.54
N VAL A 231 -19.03 -7.44 7.93
CA VAL A 231 -20.42 -6.98 8.08
C VAL A 231 -20.74 -6.56 9.51
N GLY A 232 -19.95 -7.03 10.49
CA GLY A 232 -20.14 -6.76 11.91
C GLY A 232 -21.42 -7.36 12.49
N ALA A 233 -21.54 -7.25 13.81
CA ALA A 233 -22.75 -7.53 14.57
C ALA A 233 -23.27 -6.23 15.18
N ALA A 234 -24.60 -6.08 15.24
CA ALA A 234 -25.23 -4.93 15.87
C ALA A 234 -24.87 -4.90 17.36
N ASP A 235 -24.52 -3.72 17.86
CA ASP A 235 -24.29 -3.50 19.29
C ASP A 235 -25.61 -3.73 20.06
N PRO A 236 -25.63 -4.60 21.09
CA PRO A 236 -26.81 -4.82 21.91
C PRO A 236 -27.33 -3.55 22.61
N GLU A 237 -26.46 -2.58 22.92
CA GLU A 237 -26.82 -1.33 23.61
C GLU A 237 -27.29 -0.24 22.64
N ASP A 238 -26.76 -0.24 21.42
CA ASP A 238 -27.16 0.68 20.35
C ASP A 238 -27.16 -0.03 18.99
N PRO A 239 -28.32 -0.57 18.55
CA PRO A 239 -28.41 -1.31 17.29
C PRO A 239 -28.07 -0.51 16.02
N SER A 240 -27.91 0.82 16.12
CA SER A 240 -27.41 1.64 15.01
C SER A 240 -25.90 1.47 14.78
N ARG A 241 -25.18 0.99 15.79
CA ARG A 241 -23.75 0.70 15.77
C ARG A 241 -23.50 -0.77 15.45
N ARG A 242 -22.43 -1.04 14.70
CA ARG A 242 -21.99 -2.41 14.42
C ARG A 242 -20.51 -2.55 14.71
N TYR A 243 -20.18 -3.55 15.50
CA TYR A 243 -18.79 -3.94 15.78
C TYR A 243 -18.44 -5.17 14.95
N LEU A 244 -17.23 -5.19 14.42
CA LEU A 244 -16.69 -6.43 13.87
C LEU A 244 -16.68 -7.51 14.95
N THR A 245 -17.16 -8.69 14.58
CA THR A 245 -17.11 -9.88 15.43
C THR A 245 -15.65 -10.28 15.70
N GLY A 246 -15.40 -11.07 16.74
CA GLY A 246 -14.04 -11.54 17.05
C GLY A 246 -13.32 -12.20 15.85
N HIS A 247 -14.05 -12.94 15.00
CA HIS A 247 -13.49 -13.59 13.81
C HIS A 247 -13.16 -12.61 12.67
N GLU A 248 -14.02 -11.60 12.47
CA GLU A 248 -13.75 -10.51 11.52
C GLU A 248 -12.55 -9.69 11.99
N MET A 249 -12.45 -9.39 13.30
CA MET A 249 -11.28 -8.74 13.89
C MET A 249 -10.01 -9.59 13.77
N ALA A 250 -10.06 -10.89 14.07
CA ALA A 250 -8.94 -11.80 13.88
C ALA A 250 -8.41 -11.75 12.44
N THR A 251 -9.34 -11.82 11.48
CA THR A 251 -9.03 -11.74 10.04
C THR A 251 -8.40 -10.41 9.65
N ARG A 252 -9.00 -9.29 10.05
CA ARG A 252 -8.50 -7.94 9.77
C ARG A 252 -7.11 -7.73 10.38
N LEU A 253 -6.92 -8.11 11.64
CA LEU A 253 -5.63 -8.02 12.33
C LEU A 253 -4.55 -8.85 11.65
N ALA A 254 -4.84 -10.09 11.27
CA ALA A 254 -3.85 -10.97 10.66
C ALA A 254 -3.38 -10.43 9.30
N PHE A 255 -4.31 -10.03 8.43
CA PHE A 255 -3.93 -9.48 7.12
C PHE A 255 -3.31 -8.09 7.21
N PHE A 256 -3.71 -7.25 8.17
CA PHE A 256 -3.12 -5.93 8.35
C PHE A 256 -1.71 -6.00 8.97
N LEU A 257 -1.53 -6.78 10.03
CA LEU A 257 -0.30 -6.78 10.81
C LEU A 257 0.71 -7.83 10.37
N THR A 258 0.29 -8.89 9.67
CA THR A 258 1.19 -9.99 9.27
C THR A 258 1.07 -10.39 7.79
N ASP A 259 0.20 -9.72 7.02
CA ASP A 259 -0.05 -10.00 5.60
C ASP A 259 -0.49 -11.46 5.32
N SER A 260 -1.01 -12.17 6.33
CA SER A 260 -1.41 -13.57 6.22
C SER A 260 -2.74 -13.88 6.90
N THR A 261 -3.23 -15.10 6.67
CA THR A 261 -4.45 -15.61 7.30
C THR A 261 -4.23 -15.84 8.81
N PRO A 262 -5.25 -15.68 9.67
CA PRO A 262 -5.16 -15.97 11.09
C PRO A 262 -4.59 -17.36 11.38
N ALA A 263 -3.59 -17.43 12.25
CA ALA A 263 -3.12 -18.68 12.81
C ALA A 263 -4.23 -19.32 13.69
N PRO A 264 -4.20 -20.65 13.92
CA PRO A 264 -5.25 -21.32 14.70
C PRO A 264 -5.49 -20.70 16.08
N TRP A 265 -4.42 -20.32 16.81
CA TRP A 265 -4.55 -19.69 18.13
C TRP A 265 -5.30 -18.37 18.09
N LEU A 266 -5.23 -17.62 16.98
CA LEU A 266 -5.90 -16.33 16.83
C LEU A 266 -7.40 -16.52 16.58
N LEU A 267 -7.78 -17.58 15.86
CA LEU A 267 -9.19 -17.98 15.75
C LEU A 267 -9.73 -18.52 17.08
N ASP A 268 -8.91 -19.25 17.84
CA ASP A 268 -9.30 -19.72 19.18
C ASP A 268 -9.48 -18.53 20.15
N ALA A 269 -8.62 -17.50 20.07
CA ALA A 269 -8.79 -16.25 20.81
C ALA A 269 -10.09 -15.50 20.42
N ALA A 270 -10.48 -15.56 19.14
CA ALA A 270 -11.76 -15.02 18.69
C ALA A 270 -12.96 -15.80 19.27
N ASP A 271 -12.89 -17.14 19.27
CA ASP A 271 -13.91 -18.02 19.85
C ASP A 271 -14.08 -17.79 21.37
N ASP A 272 -12.97 -17.51 22.06
CA ASP A 272 -12.95 -17.25 23.51
C ASP A 272 -13.39 -15.81 23.88
N GLY A 273 -13.71 -14.96 22.90
CA GLY A 273 -14.17 -13.58 23.10
C GLY A 273 -13.07 -12.57 23.43
N LEU A 274 -11.79 -12.95 23.30
CA LEU A 274 -10.67 -12.04 23.57
C LEU A 274 -10.67 -10.82 22.63
N LEU A 275 -11.22 -10.96 21.43
CA LEU A 275 -11.24 -9.90 20.42
C LEU A 275 -12.50 -9.03 20.43
N ASP A 276 -13.37 -9.19 21.43
CA ASP A 276 -14.63 -8.44 21.52
C ASP A 276 -14.42 -6.99 22.00
N ASP A 277 -13.31 -6.72 22.71
CA ASP A 277 -13.01 -5.41 23.26
C ASP A 277 -11.61 -4.87 22.90
N ALA A 278 -11.43 -3.59 23.21
CA ALA A 278 -10.21 -2.86 22.86
C ALA A 278 -8.97 -3.36 23.62
N ALA A 279 -9.14 -3.96 24.80
CA ALA A 279 -8.03 -4.40 25.63
C ALA A 279 -7.45 -5.70 25.06
N GLY A 280 -8.30 -6.69 24.77
CA GLY A 280 -7.84 -7.94 24.17
C GLY A 280 -7.34 -7.77 22.73
N ILE A 281 -7.92 -6.85 21.95
CA ILE A 281 -7.36 -6.48 20.63
C ILE A 281 -5.93 -5.91 20.76
N ARG A 282 -5.65 -5.07 21.77
CA ARG A 282 -4.28 -4.55 22.00
C ARG A 282 -3.30 -5.65 22.38
N GLU A 283 -3.75 -6.59 23.22
CA GLU A 283 -2.94 -7.75 23.60
C GLU A 283 -2.55 -8.59 22.37
N VAL A 284 -3.54 -8.94 21.55
CA VAL A 284 -3.32 -9.70 20.32
C VAL A 284 -2.46 -8.94 19.30
N ALA A 285 -2.72 -7.66 19.09
CA ALA A 285 -1.92 -6.83 18.19
C ALA A 285 -0.45 -6.77 18.63
N THR A 286 -0.20 -6.67 19.94
CA THR A 286 1.17 -6.71 20.49
C THR A 286 1.84 -8.05 20.19
N MET A 287 1.13 -9.17 20.35
CA MET A 287 1.67 -10.50 20.01
C MET A 287 1.98 -10.63 18.51
N LEU A 288 1.07 -10.18 17.64
CA LEU A 288 1.26 -10.24 16.18
C LEU A 288 2.45 -9.40 15.71
N LEU A 289 2.71 -8.26 16.35
CA LEU A 289 3.86 -7.41 16.01
C LEU A 289 5.21 -8.03 16.37
N GLU A 290 5.25 -9.05 17.22
CA GLU A 290 6.48 -9.80 17.53
C GLU A 290 6.79 -10.88 16.47
N GLU A 291 5.83 -11.19 15.59
CA GLU A 291 6.03 -12.17 14.52
C GLU A 291 6.98 -11.64 13.43
N PRO A 292 7.89 -12.48 12.88
CA PRO A 292 8.78 -12.07 11.79
C PRO A 292 8.03 -11.53 10.56
N THR A 293 6.82 -12.04 10.30
CA THR A 293 5.95 -11.62 9.21
C THR A 293 5.44 -10.19 9.37
N ALA A 294 5.38 -9.65 10.58
CA ALA A 294 4.97 -8.26 10.80
C ALA A 294 5.93 -7.26 10.16
N LYS A 295 7.23 -7.58 10.12
CA LYS A 295 8.24 -6.78 9.40
C LYS A 295 7.96 -6.77 7.90
N VAL A 296 7.62 -7.94 7.34
CA VAL A 296 7.33 -8.10 5.91
C VAL A 296 6.04 -7.37 5.52
N ALA A 297 4.98 -7.49 6.33
CA ALA A 297 3.73 -6.76 6.10
C ALA A 297 3.96 -5.25 6.05
N LEU A 298 4.76 -4.74 6.99
CA LEU A 298 5.05 -3.32 7.06
C LEU A 298 5.99 -2.85 5.93
N ASP A 299 6.94 -3.68 5.48
CA ASP A 299 7.74 -3.41 4.29
C ASP A 299 6.87 -3.34 3.03
N ASN A 300 5.82 -4.17 2.92
CA ASN A 300 4.86 -4.12 1.81
C ASN A 300 4.04 -2.84 1.84
N TYR A 301 3.54 -2.46 3.03
CA TYR A 301 2.86 -1.17 3.24
C TYR A 301 3.74 0.01 2.81
N PHE A 302 4.99 0.08 3.27
CA PHE A 302 5.89 1.17 2.89
C PHE A 302 6.27 1.12 1.40
N SER A 303 6.42 -0.07 0.82
CA SER A 303 6.67 -0.22 -0.61
C SER A 303 5.51 0.31 -1.46
N GLU A 304 4.28 0.26 -0.95
CA GLU A 304 3.09 0.85 -1.56
C GLU A 304 3.06 2.37 -1.37
N VAL A 305 3.02 2.85 -0.12
CA VAL A 305 2.83 4.29 0.19
C VAL A 305 3.98 5.14 -0.35
N LEU A 306 5.22 4.64 -0.31
CA LEU A 306 6.40 5.33 -0.84
C LEU A 306 6.67 5.00 -2.32
N ARG A 307 5.76 4.28 -2.99
CA ARG A 307 5.83 3.90 -4.41
C ARG A 307 7.08 3.10 -4.80
N LEU A 308 7.73 2.43 -3.84
CA LEU A 308 8.97 1.68 -4.08
C LEU A 308 8.77 0.49 -5.04
N ARG A 309 7.55 -0.05 -5.14
CA ARG A 309 7.22 -1.11 -6.12
C ARG A 309 7.51 -0.69 -7.56
N GLN A 310 7.44 0.61 -7.87
CA GLN A 310 7.70 1.10 -9.23
C GLN A 310 9.16 0.89 -9.65
N LEU A 311 10.10 0.78 -8.70
CA LEU A 311 11.51 0.54 -8.98
C LEU A 311 11.77 -0.77 -9.72
N ASP A 312 10.89 -1.76 -9.59
CA ASP A 312 11.03 -3.07 -10.24
C ASP A 312 10.95 -2.97 -11.78
N THR A 313 10.23 -1.96 -12.29
CA THR A 313 10.02 -1.74 -13.73
C THR A 313 10.39 -0.34 -14.21
N LEU A 314 10.97 0.51 -13.34
CA LEU A 314 11.28 1.90 -13.66
C LEU A 314 12.35 2.00 -14.75
N ALA A 315 11.99 2.64 -15.87
CA ALA A 315 12.90 2.95 -16.95
C ALA A 315 13.51 4.35 -16.79
N LYS A 316 14.81 4.46 -17.10
CA LYS A 316 15.56 5.72 -17.16
C LYS A 316 16.39 5.72 -18.43
N ASP A 317 16.53 6.87 -19.07
CA ASP A 317 17.35 7.00 -20.29
C ASP A 317 18.84 6.80 -19.93
N PRO A 318 19.51 5.76 -20.43
CA PRO A 318 20.92 5.50 -20.12
C PRO A 318 21.88 6.55 -20.72
N GLY A 319 21.43 7.33 -21.71
CA GLY A 319 22.19 8.46 -22.25
C GLY A 319 22.20 9.67 -21.31
N VAL A 320 21.17 9.82 -20.47
CA VAL A 320 21.06 10.89 -19.47
C VAL A 320 21.55 10.41 -18.09
N TRP A 321 21.19 9.19 -17.71
CA TRP A 321 21.44 8.60 -16.40
C TRP A 321 22.28 7.31 -16.49
N PRO A 322 23.55 7.39 -16.90
CA PRO A 322 24.38 6.21 -17.18
C PRO A 322 24.65 5.30 -15.96
N GLN A 323 24.45 5.81 -14.74
CA GLN A 323 24.58 5.05 -13.49
C GLN A 323 23.33 4.22 -13.17
N TRP A 324 22.19 4.47 -13.83
CA TRP A 324 20.97 3.72 -13.59
C TRP A 324 21.14 2.24 -13.96
N SER A 325 20.67 1.35 -13.08
CA SER A 325 20.60 -0.07 -13.36
C SER A 325 19.53 -0.73 -12.49
N PRO A 326 19.00 -1.90 -12.87
CA PRO A 326 18.11 -2.68 -12.01
C PRO A 326 18.75 -3.00 -10.64
N GLY A 327 20.06 -3.24 -10.61
CA GLY A 327 20.79 -3.49 -9.35
C GLY A 327 20.82 -2.27 -8.44
N LEU A 328 20.98 -1.07 -9.00
CA LEU A 328 20.89 0.19 -8.25
C LEU A 328 19.47 0.43 -7.72
N ALA A 329 18.45 0.21 -8.55
CA ALA A 329 17.04 0.36 -8.17
C ALA A 329 16.68 -0.54 -6.97
N GLN A 330 17.10 -1.81 -6.99
CA GLN A 330 16.90 -2.73 -5.86
C GLN A 330 17.69 -2.33 -4.61
N ALA A 331 18.91 -1.80 -4.79
CA ALA A 331 19.70 -1.32 -3.67
C ALA A 331 19.07 -0.08 -3.00
N MET A 332 18.50 0.84 -3.78
CA MET A 332 17.74 1.99 -3.28
C MET A 332 16.48 1.57 -2.51
N ARG A 333 15.72 0.61 -3.03
CA ARG A 333 14.56 0.04 -2.31
C ARG A 333 14.98 -0.51 -0.94
N THR A 334 16.05 -1.30 -0.94
CA THR A 334 16.58 -1.93 0.28
C THR A 334 17.08 -0.88 1.28
N GLU A 335 17.74 0.18 0.81
CA GLU A 335 18.15 1.31 1.64
C GLU A 335 16.96 1.93 2.38
N THR A 336 15.87 2.26 1.68
CA THR A 336 14.68 2.87 2.28
C THR A 336 14.05 1.95 3.32
N LEU A 337 13.87 0.67 3.00
CA LEU A 337 13.29 -0.31 3.92
C LEU A 337 14.16 -0.53 5.15
N LEU A 338 15.49 -0.61 5.01
CA LEU A 338 16.41 -0.73 6.15
C LEU A 338 16.37 0.49 7.08
N LEU A 339 16.23 1.70 6.54
CA LEU A 339 16.04 2.91 7.35
C LEU A 339 14.79 2.79 8.22
N LEU A 340 13.65 2.47 7.61
CA LEU A 340 12.38 2.30 8.31
C LEU A 340 12.46 1.17 9.33
N GLN A 341 13.04 0.03 8.97
CA GLN A 341 13.21 -1.11 9.87
C GLN A 341 14.10 -0.79 11.08
N ASP A 342 15.18 -0.02 10.88
CA ASP A 342 16.04 0.42 11.98
C ASP A 342 15.27 1.33 12.95
N ILE A 343 14.51 2.29 12.44
CA ILE A 343 13.66 3.19 13.25
C ILE A 343 12.65 2.38 14.07
N ILE A 344 11.90 1.49 13.41
CA ILE A 344 10.73 0.81 13.99
C ILE A 344 11.14 -0.38 14.85
N TRP A 345 12.01 -1.25 14.35
CA TRP A 345 12.25 -2.56 14.96
C TRP A 345 13.51 -2.61 15.82
N GLN A 346 14.56 -1.88 15.43
CA GLN A 346 15.84 -1.92 16.16
C GLN A 346 15.90 -0.87 17.27
N ARG A 347 15.36 0.32 17.01
CA ARG A 347 15.39 1.43 17.95
C ARG A 347 14.08 1.60 18.72
N ASP A 348 12.95 1.16 18.14
CA ASP A 348 11.60 1.55 18.58
C ASP A 348 11.55 3.07 18.86
N GLY A 349 12.09 3.83 17.89
CA GLY A 349 12.34 5.26 18.03
C GLY A 349 11.17 6.13 17.58
N ASP A 350 11.38 7.45 17.62
CA ASP A 350 10.48 8.43 17.01
C ASP A 350 10.37 8.13 15.52
N PHE A 351 9.19 7.67 15.08
CA PHE A 351 8.98 7.26 13.69
C PHE A 351 9.34 8.38 12.72
N ARG A 352 9.09 9.65 13.09
CA ARG A 352 9.31 10.84 12.24
C ARG A 352 10.78 11.04 11.88
N ASP A 353 11.71 10.35 12.55
CA ASP A 353 13.12 10.25 12.13
C ASP A 353 13.27 9.82 10.66
N PHE A 354 12.27 9.16 10.04
CA PHE A 354 12.31 8.82 8.62
C PHE A 354 12.46 10.05 7.71
N LEU A 355 12.10 11.25 8.17
CA LEU A 355 12.14 12.49 7.39
C LEU A 355 13.50 13.18 7.43
N ASP A 356 14.24 13.07 8.54
CA ASP A 356 15.45 13.86 8.78
C ASP A 356 16.63 13.05 9.35
N ALA A 357 16.55 11.71 9.35
CA ALA A 357 17.60 10.83 9.86
C ALA A 357 19.00 11.25 9.35
N PRO A 358 19.99 11.44 10.25
CA PRO A 358 21.35 11.86 9.88
C PRO A 358 22.22 10.68 9.43
N TYR A 359 21.61 9.59 8.96
CA TYR A 359 22.28 8.39 8.50
C TYR A 359 21.42 7.71 7.43
N THR A 360 22.06 6.81 6.68
CA THR A 360 21.36 5.92 5.74
C THR A 360 21.97 4.51 5.78
N PHE A 361 21.46 3.60 4.97
CA PHE A 361 22.05 2.28 4.74
C PHE A 361 22.65 2.22 3.34
N ALA A 362 23.97 2.16 3.26
CA ALA A 362 24.69 2.19 1.99
C ALA A 362 25.49 0.91 1.74
N ASN A 363 25.60 0.54 0.47
CA ASN A 363 26.43 -0.56 -0.03
C ASN A 363 27.24 -0.10 -1.26
N ASN A 364 27.80 -1.04 -2.04
CA ASN A 364 28.56 -0.78 -3.27
C ASN A 364 27.78 -0.15 -4.43
N GLN A 365 26.46 0.01 -4.32
CA GLN A 365 25.64 0.74 -5.29
C GLN A 365 25.32 2.15 -4.78
N VAL A 366 24.69 2.23 -3.60
CA VAL A 366 24.20 3.49 -3.02
C VAL A 366 25.34 4.40 -2.55
N GLY A 367 26.36 3.84 -1.89
CA GLY A 367 27.47 4.61 -1.33
C GLY A 367 28.19 5.47 -2.39
N PRO A 368 28.64 4.89 -3.51
CA PRO A 368 29.25 5.64 -4.61
C PRO A 368 28.33 6.67 -5.25
N LEU A 369 27.04 6.35 -5.43
CA LEU A 369 26.05 7.29 -6.00
C LEU A 369 25.94 8.56 -5.15
N TYR A 370 26.00 8.41 -3.82
CA TYR A 370 25.88 9.53 -2.90
C TYR A 370 27.22 10.20 -2.57
N GLY A 371 28.34 9.69 -3.09
CA GLY A 371 29.68 10.18 -2.74
C GLY A 371 30.10 9.90 -1.29
N LEU A 372 29.52 8.86 -0.67
CA LEU A 372 29.82 8.47 0.71
C LEU A 372 31.06 7.58 0.80
N THR A 373 31.73 7.65 1.94
CA THR A 373 32.83 6.74 2.32
C THR A 373 32.32 5.65 3.27
N PRO A 374 32.82 4.41 3.14
CA PRO A 374 32.36 3.31 4.00
C PRO A 374 32.80 3.55 5.46
N PRO A 375 31.91 3.32 6.45
CA PRO A 375 32.27 3.40 7.86
C PRO A 375 33.47 2.50 8.19
N GLY A 376 34.45 3.03 8.94
CA GLY A 376 35.68 2.29 9.29
C GLY A 376 36.78 2.31 8.23
N GLY A 377 36.53 2.91 7.05
CA GLY A 377 37.47 2.95 5.93
C GLY A 377 37.50 1.67 5.09
N GLY A 378 37.98 1.74 3.84
CA GLY A 378 38.09 0.61 2.93
C GLY A 378 37.25 0.75 1.65
N GLN A 379 36.77 -0.38 1.11
CA GLN A 379 35.94 -0.44 -0.08
C GLN A 379 34.52 -0.87 0.27
N TRP A 380 33.53 -0.37 -0.48
CA TRP A 380 32.15 -0.81 -0.37
C TRP A 380 31.98 -2.28 -0.78
N GLY A 381 31.21 -3.03 0.00
CA GLY A 381 30.77 -4.40 -0.32
C GLY A 381 29.30 -4.45 -0.74
N GLU A 382 28.80 -5.65 -1.05
CA GLU A 382 27.38 -5.87 -1.40
C GLU A 382 26.44 -5.67 -0.20
N GLY A 383 26.93 -5.95 1.01
CA GLY A 383 26.17 -5.78 2.25
C GLY A 383 25.97 -4.31 2.64
N PHE A 384 24.81 -4.02 3.23
CA PHE A 384 24.44 -2.68 3.67
C PHE A 384 25.08 -2.34 5.03
N MET A 385 25.59 -1.12 5.13
CA MET A 385 26.16 -0.57 6.36
C MET A 385 25.42 0.70 6.77
N LYS A 386 25.04 0.80 8.04
CA LYS A 386 24.54 2.04 8.63
C LYS A 386 25.63 3.10 8.54
N THR A 387 25.41 4.12 7.72
CA THR A 387 26.41 5.10 7.29
C THR A 387 25.93 6.50 7.68
N PRO A 388 26.71 7.25 8.47
CA PRO A 388 26.40 8.65 8.77
C PRO A 388 26.30 9.48 7.48
N LEU A 389 25.38 10.43 7.46
CA LEU A 389 25.25 11.42 6.39
C LEU A 389 25.88 12.74 6.87
N PRO A 390 27.10 13.08 6.40
CA PRO A 390 27.72 14.37 6.71
C PRO A 390 26.84 15.53 6.27
N GLU A 391 26.97 16.69 6.90
CA GLU A 391 26.19 17.88 6.56
C GLU A 391 26.40 18.30 5.10
N GLU A 392 27.61 18.10 4.59
CA GLU A 392 28.02 18.37 3.21
C GLU A 392 27.30 17.46 2.20
N SER A 393 26.77 16.32 2.62
CA SER A 393 25.98 15.46 1.73
C SER A 393 24.62 16.07 1.38
N LYS A 394 24.14 17.05 2.18
CA LYS A 394 22.82 17.71 2.06
C LYS A 394 21.61 16.75 2.04
N ARG A 395 21.85 15.46 2.31
CA ARG A 395 20.83 14.41 2.44
C ARG A 395 20.39 14.28 3.88
N GLY A 396 19.14 13.88 4.08
CA GLY A 396 18.54 13.53 5.37
C GLY A 396 17.23 12.80 5.12
N GLY A 397 16.97 11.74 5.88
CA GLY A 397 15.77 10.92 5.74
C GLY A 397 15.48 10.43 4.31
N ILE A 398 14.22 10.08 4.05
CA ILE A 398 13.78 9.54 2.76
C ILE A 398 13.75 10.59 1.64
N LEU A 399 13.61 11.88 1.98
CA LEU A 399 13.57 12.97 1.00
C LEU A 399 14.94 13.22 0.35
N GLY A 400 16.02 12.72 0.95
CA GLY A 400 17.36 12.70 0.36
C GLY A 400 17.72 11.37 -0.33
N GLN A 401 16.82 10.38 -0.38
CA GLN A 401 17.12 9.05 -0.93
C GLN A 401 16.82 8.96 -2.43
N GLY A 402 17.68 8.25 -3.15
CA GLY A 402 17.59 8.02 -4.58
C GLY A 402 16.35 7.25 -5.01
N ALA A 403 15.80 6.39 -4.15
CA ALA A 403 14.53 5.70 -4.41
C ALA A 403 13.41 6.72 -4.74
N LEU A 404 13.19 7.68 -3.85
CA LEU A 404 12.17 8.71 -4.05
C LEU A 404 12.52 9.65 -5.20
N MET A 405 13.78 10.06 -5.32
CA MET A 405 14.19 10.94 -6.42
C MET A 405 13.97 10.28 -7.79
N SER A 406 14.09 8.96 -7.86
CA SER A 406 13.94 8.18 -9.10
C SER A 406 12.48 7.98 -9.47
N VAL A 407 11.64 7.55 -8.52
CA VAL A 407 10.20 7.30 -8.77
C VAL A 407 9.40 8.60 -8.97
N LEU A 408 9.91 9.74 -8.49
CA LEU A 408 9.30 11.06 -8.61
C LEU A 408 9.99 11.91 -9.68
N ALA A 409 10.44 11.28 -10.76
CA ALA A 409 11.09 11.94 -11.89
C ALA A 409 10.74 11.22 -13.20
N HIS A 410 10.81 11.91 -14.33
CA HIS A 410 10.58 11.34 -15.64
C HIS A 410 11.76 10.47 -16.10
N ILE A 411 11.63 9.85 -17.28
CA ILE A 411 12.67 9.00 -17.87
C ILE A 411 14.00 9.73 -18.10
N SER A 412 13.95 11.02 -18.48
CA SER A 412 15.09 11.82 -18.91
C SER A 412 15.20 13.19 -18.22
N SER A 413 14.34 13.49 -17.24
CA SER A 413 14.33 14.77 -16.51
C SER A 413 13.89 14.64 -15.06
N THR A 414 14.27 15.61 -14.22
CA THR A 414 13.72 15.79 -12.87
C THR A 414 12.25 16.25 -12.92
N SER A 415 11.55 16.23 -11.78
CA SER A 415 10.20 16.77 -11.69
C SER A 415 9.91 17.32 -10.28
N PRO A 416 10.11 18.63 -10.04
CA PRO A 416 9.67 19.30 -8.82
C PRO A 416 8.19 19.09 -8.54
N THR A 417 7.36 19.11 -9.59
CA THR A 417 5.92 18.94 -9.49
C THR A 417 5.57 17.56 -8.93
N LEU A 418 6.14 16.46 -9.46
CA LEU A 418 5.88 15.12 -8.92
C LEU A 418 6.39 14.94 -7.49
N ARG A 419 7.56 15.53 -7.17
CA ARG A 419 8.14 15.50 -5.83
C ARG A 419 7.25 16.23 -4.82
N GLY A 420 6.81 17.43 -5.17
CA GLY A 420 5.92 18.22 -4.32
C GLY A 420 4.54 17.62 -4.17
N LYS A 421 3.95 17.10 -5.26
CA LYS A 421 2.69 16.33 -5.22
C LYS A 421 2.78 15.18 -4.24
N PHE A 422 3.87 14.40 -4.30
CA PHE A 422 4.08 13.30 -3.38
C PHE A 422 4.14 13.75 -1.92
N ILE A 423 4.86 14.83 -1.60
CA ILE A 423 4.93 15.31 -0.22
C ILE A 423 3.55 15.79 0.25
N ARG A 424 2.86 16.58 -0.57
CA ARG A 424 1.51 17.10 -0.25
C ARG A 424 0.50 15.98 -0.03
N GLU A 425 0.44 15.00 -0.94
CA GLU A 425 -0.56 13.94 -0.88
C GLU A 425 -0.17 12.78 0.05
N ALA A 426 1.05 12.26 -0.06
CA ALA A 426 1.46 11.04 0.63
C ALA A 426 2.06 11.29 2.02
N ILE A 427 2.67 12.46 2.26
CA ILE A 427 3.28 12.80 3.55
C ILE A 427 2.37 13.71 4.38
N MET A 428 1.61 14.62 3.75
CA MET A 428 0.75 15.58 4.46
C MET A 428 -0.75 15.28 4.32
N CYS A 429 -1.14 14.33 3.46
CA CYS A 429 -2.54 13.96 3.19
C CYS A 429 -3.42 15.15 2.77
N GLU A 430 -2.82 16.09 2.04
CA GLU A 430 -3.49 17.20 1.36
C GLU A 430 -4.03 16.72 0.00
N SER A 431 -5.11 17.36 -0.45
CA SER A 431 -5.70 17.07 -1.77
C SER A 431 -5.15 18.03 -2.80
N ILE A 432 -4.62 17.49 -3.90
CA ILE A 432 -4.27 18.26 -5.08
C ILE A 432 -5.31 17.99 -6.17
N PRO A 433 -6.05 19.00 -6.66
CA PRO A 433 -7.02 18.81 -7.72
C PRO A 433 -6.33 18.39 -9.02
N ALA A 434 -7.02 17.55 -9.81
CA ALA A 434 -6.56 17.21 -11.16
C ALA A 434 -6.45 18.47 -12.02
N PRO A 435 -5.47 18.55 -12.94
CA PRO A 435 -5.37 19.66 -13.87
C PRO A 435 -6.62 19.71 -14.78
N PRO A 436 -6.99 20.89 -15.31
CA PRO A 436 -8.04 20.99 -16.32
C PRO A 436 -7.72 20.09 -17.54
N GLY A 437 -8.73 19.48 -18.15
CA GLY A 437 -8.51 18.49 -19.22
C GLY A 437 -7.94 19.06 -20.54
N ASP A 438 -7.86 20.38 -20.67
CA ASP A 438 -7.46 21.10 -21.88
C ASP A 438 -6.07 21.78 -21.79
N VAL A 439 -5.33 21.63 -20.68
CA VAL A 439 -3.99 22.22 -20.53
C VAL A 439 -2.88 21.27 -21.04
N SER A 440 -1.87 21.85 -21.70
CA SER A 440 -0.66 21.11 -22.10
C SER A 440 0.27 20.91 -20.91
N THR A 441 0.57 19.67 -20.57
CA THR A 441 1.50 19.29 -19.48
C THR A 441 2.96 19.24 -19.91
N VAL A 442 3.26 19.55 -21.18
CA VAL A 442 4.64 19.55 -21.70
C VAL A 442 5.39 20.79 -21.23
N ILE A 443 6.46 20.56 -20.46
CA ILE A 443 7.41 21.60 -20.07
C ILE A 443 8.37 21.85 -21.25
N PRO A 444 8.60 23.12 -21.66
CA PRO A 444 9.56 23.44 -22.71
C PRO A 444 10.98 22.89 -22.43
N PRO A 445 11.76 22.55 -23.47
CA PRO A 445 13.16 22.19 -23.28
C PRO A 445 13.94 23.37 -22.68
N ALA A 446 15.06 23.07 -22.02
CA ALA A 446 15.95 24.11 -21.49
C ALA A 446 16.45 25.04 -22.60
N GLY A 447 16.50 26.33 -22.30
CA GLY A 447 17.01 27.37 -23.20
C GLY A 447 17.79 28.43 -22.43
N GLU A 448 18.40 29.38 -23.14
CA GLU A 448 19.21 30.44 -22.50
C GLU A 448 18.42 31.26 -21.46
N ALA A 449 17.10 31.42 -21.65
CA ALA A 449 16.23 32.18 -20.76
C ALA A 449 15.67 31.38 -19.56
N ALA A 450 15.80 30.05 -19.58
CA ALA A 450 15.40 29.16 -18.49
C ALA A 450 16.28 27.90 -18.51
N PRO A 451 17.55 28.03 -18.08
CA PRO A 451 18.48 26.91 -18.06
C PRO A 451 18.12 25.85 -17.01
N THR A 452 17.44 26.19 -15.93
CA THR A 452 17.04 25.25 -14.86
C THR A 452 15.58 24.80 -14.95
N MET A 453 15.24 23.67 -14.33
CA MET A 453 13.86 23.18 -14.23
C MET A 453 12.96 24.13 -13.44
N ARG A 454 13.47 24.76 -12.37
CA ARG A 454 12.75 25.80 -11.63
C ARG A 454 12.35 26.94 -12.57
N GLU A 455 13.30 27.53 -13.28
CA GLU A 455 13.01 28.66 -14.18
C GLU A 455 12.03 28.28 -15.30
N ARG A 456 12.11 27.04 -15.80
CA ARG A 456 11.14 26.52 -16.79
C ARG A 456 9.73 26.40 -16.22
N LEU A 457 9.60 25.92 -14.99
CA LEU A 457 8.31 25.81 -14.29
C LEU A 457 7.76 27.19 -13.89
N GLU A 458 8.61 28.13 -13.48
CA GLU A 458 8.22 29.52 -13.23
C GLU A 458 7.70 30.21 -14.50
N GLN A 459 8.29 29.94 -15.66
CA GLN A 459 7.73 30.36 -16.94
C GLN A 459 6.38 29.69 -17.22
N HIS A 460 6.25 28.39 -16.92
CA HIS A 460 4.99 27.65 -17.09
C HIS A 460 3.86 28.17 -16.16
N LEU A 461 4.21 28.59 -14.94
CA LEU A 461 3.32 29.21 -13.97
C LEU A 461 2.73 30.56 -14.41
N SER A 462 3.24 31.17 -15.49
CA SER A 462 2.65 32.39 -16.07
C SER A 462 1.29 32.15 -16.75
N ASP A 463 0.95 30.88 -17.04
CA ASP A 463 -0.39 30.50 -17.49
C ASP A 463 -1.34 30.32 -16.28
N PRO A 464 -2.43 31.10 -16.18
CA PRO A 464 -3.41 30.98 -15.10
C PRO A 464 -4.01 29.58 -14.92
N GLY A 465 -4.12 28.79 -16.01
CA GLY A 465 -4.63 27.42 -15.95
C GLY A 465 -3.67 26.44 -15.25
N CYS A 466 -2.36 26.72 -15.29
CA CYS A 466 -1.33 25.89 -14.66
C CYS A 466 -1.01 26.36 -13.23
N ALA A 467 -1.10 27.67 -12.98
CA ALA A 467 -0.76 28.28 -11.70
C ALA A 467 -1.50 27.68 -10.50
N ALA A 468 -2.81 27.40 -10.66
CA ALA A 468 -3.66 26.92 -9.58
C ALA A 468 -3.16 25.62 -8.93
N CYS A 469 -2.70 24.65 -9.72
CA CYS A 469 -2.20 23.38 -9.18
C CYS A 469 -0.70 23.45 -8.85
N HIS A 470 0.11 24.08 -9.70
CA HIS A 470 1.55 24.12 -9.52
C HIS A 470 1.99 24.96 -8.31
N GLN A 471 1.26 26.02 -7.93
CA GLN A 471 1.55 26.78 -6.71
C GLN A 471 1.48 25.93 -5.44
N ALA A 472 0.65 24.89 -5.41
CA ALA A 472 0.55 23.99 -4.26
C ALA A 472 1.69 22.96 -4.19
N MET A 473 2.29 22.60 -5.34
CA MET A 473 3.24 21.49 -5.46
C MET A 473 4.68 21.93 -5.72
N ASP A 474 4.90 22.81 -6.69
CA ASP A 474 6.23 23.14 -7.18
C ASP A 474 7.12 23.78 -6.12
N PRO A 475 6.67 24.74 -5.29
CA PRO A 475 7.52 25.40 -4.32
C PRO A 475 8.20 24.43 -3.35
N ILE A 476 7.46 23.45 -2.82
CA ILE A 476 8.01 22.43 -1.91
C ILE A 476 8.93 21.45 -2.66
N GLY A 477 8.62 21.15 -3.93
CA GLY A 477 9.44 20.32 -4.80
C GLY A 477 10.75 20.98 -5.23
N PHE A 478 10.79 22.31 -5.37
CA PHE A 478 12.00 23.04 -5.77
C PHE A 478 13.13 22.88 -4.76
N GLY A 479 12.83 22.72 -3.48
CA GLY A 479 13.85 22.43 -2.46
C GLY A 479 14.56 21.08 -2.65
N LEU A 480 14.09 20.24 -3.57
CA LEU A 480 14.72 18.97 -3.91
C LEU A 480 15.49 19.00 -5.24
N GLU A 481 15.56 20.14 -5.94
CA GLU A 481 16.17 20.20 -7.28
C GLU A 481 17.69 20.01 -7.32
N ASN A 482 18.36 20.07 -6.16
CA ASN A 482 19.73 19.61 -6.06
C ASN A 482 19.89 18.09 -6.24
N TYR A 483 18.81 17.33 -6.43
CA TYR A 483 18.87 15.92 -6.79
C TYR A 483 18.41 15.70 -8.23
N ASP A 484 19.22 15.01 -9.03
CA ASP A 484 18.86 14.65 -10.39
C ASP A 484 17.79 13.52 -10.45
N GLY A 485 17.47 13.06 -11.66
CA GLY A 485 16.41 12.08 -11.90
C GLY A 485 16.68 10.67 -11.34
N ILE A 486 17.87 10.43 -10.79
CA ILE A 486 18.25 9.19 -10.07
C ILE A 486 18.81 9.47 -8.67
N GLY A 487 18.73 10.72 -8.21
CA GLY A 487 19.11 11.12 -6.85
C GLY A 487 20.57 11.48 -6.66
N ILE A 488 21.37 11.71 -7.71
CA ILE A 488 22.72 12.27 -7.56
C ILE A 488 22.61 13.74 -7.18
N PHE A 489 23.44 14.18 -6.23
CA PHE A 489 23.47 15.57 -5.80
C PHE A 489 24.17 16.47 -6.85
N ARG A 490 23.58 17.62 -7.17
CA ARG A 490 24.06 18.60 -8.14
C ARG A 490 23.80 20.03 -7.66
N THR A 491 24.70 20.94 -7.97
CA THR A 491 24.58 22.39 -7.65
C THR A 491 24.28 23.24 -8.88
N ALA A 492 24.35 22.65 -10.07
CA ALA A 492 24.13 23.35 -11.33
C ALA A 492 23.37 22.47 -12.33
N GLU A 493 22.59 23.12 -13.19
CA GLU A 493 21.89 22.53 -14.32
C GLU A 493 22.12 23.41 -15.55
N ASN A 494 22.56 22.80 -16.66
CA ASN A 494 22.85 23.52 -17.91
C ASN A 494 23.79 24.73 -17.73
N GLY A 495 24.73 24.65 -16.79
CA GLY A 495 25.70 25.71 -16.47
C GLY A 495 25.16 26.83 -15.56
N ALA A 496 23.87 26.82 -15.22
CA ALA A 496 23.28 27.73 -14.25
C ALA A 496 23.26 27.12 -12.84
N THR A 497 23.37 27.96 -11.81
CA THR A 497 23.26 27.51 -10.42
C THR A 497 21.83 27.13 -10.10
N ILE A 498 21.62 26.03 -9.38
CA ILE A 498 20.31 25.61 -8.92
C ILE A 498 19.98 26.35 -7.63
N ASP A 499 18.86 27.06 -7.62
CA ASP A 499 18.29 27.67 -6.42
C ASP A 499 17.28 26.70 -5.79
N THR A 500 17.52 26.31 -4.54
CA THR A 500 16.65 25.42 -3.75
C THR A 500 15.96 26.16 -2.59
N LEU A 501 16.25 27.44 -2.39
CA LEU A 501 15.60 28.23 -1.35
C LEU A 501 14.12 28.43 -1.70
N THR A 502 13.25 28.11 -0.74
CA THR A 502 11.79 28.18 -0.88
C THR A 502 11.16 28.15 0.53
N ASP A 503 9.86 27.97 0.63
CA ASP A 503 9.17 27.89 1.92
C ASP A 503 8.12 26.76 1.99
N LEU A 504 7.89 26.29 3.21
CA LEU A 504 6.75 25.46 3.58
C LEU A 504 5.84 26.30 4.46
N ASN A 505 4.68 26.69 3.91
CA ASN A 505 3.66 27.48 4.62
C ASN A 505 4.24 28.79 5.22
N GLY A 506 5.12 29.46 4.49
CA GLY A 506 5.81 30.69 4.92
C GLY A 506 7.08 30.48 5.74
N THR A 507 7.43 29.24 6.10
CA THR A 507 8.69 28.93 6.79
C THR A 507 9.78 28.58 5.77
N PRO A 508 10.86 29.38 5.66
CA PRO A 508 11.91 29.14 4.68
C PRO A 508 12.67 27.83 4.94
N PHE A 509 13.09 27.15 3.88
CA PHE A 509 14.02 26.02 3.94
C PHE A 509 14.88 25.93 2.68
N ASP A 510 16.04 25.29 2.82
CA ASP A 510 16.97 25.00 1.74
C ASP A 510 17.38 23.51 1.74
N GLY A 511 16.89 22.77 0.74
CA GLY A 511 17.26 21.36 0.55
C GLY A 511 16.40 20.34 1.31
N ALA A 512 16.60 19.07 0.97
CA ALA A 512 15.86 17.94 1.56
C ALA A 512 15.99 17.83 3.08
N ARG A 513 17.16 18.12 3.64
CA ARG A 513 17.42 17.96 5.07
C ARG A 513 16.62 18.96 5.91
N GLU A 514 16.60 20.24 5.52
CA GLU A 514 15.83 21.26 6.22
C GLU A 514 14.33 21.03 6.05
N LEU A 515 13.88 20.66 4.84
CA LEU A 515 12.50 20.28 4.60
C LEU A 515 12.05 19.09 5.47
N GLY A 516 12.88 18.05 5.58
CA GLY A 516 12.63 16.91 6.44
C GLY A 516 12.46 17.30 7.90
N GLY A 517 13.29 18.23 8.39
CA GLY A 517 13.17 18.80 9.74
C GLY A 517 11.86 19.57 9.94
N LEU A 518 11.43 20.37 8.97
CA LEU A 518 10.13 21.06 9.05
C LEU A 518 8.97 20.07 9.07
N LEU A 519 8.95 19.12 8.13
CA LEU A 519 7.88 18.11 8.05
C LEU A 519 7.82 17.20 9.28
N ARG A 520 8.96 16.92 9.92
CA ARG A 520 9.01 16.18 11.19
C ARG A 520 8.21 16.87 12.29
N ASP A 521 8.24 18.19 12.34
CA ASP A 521 7.57 18.97 13.39
C ASP A 521 6.13 19.35 13.02
N GLU A 522 5.70 19.06 11.79
CA GLU A 522 4.34 19.32 11.33
C GLU A 522 3.36 18.25 11.81
N ARG A 523 2.40 18.66 12.64
CA ARG A 523 1.37 17.77 13.21
C ARG A 523 0.57 17.02 12.13
N SER A 524 0.29 17.68 11.01
CA SER A 524 -0.44 17.09 9.87
C SER A 524 0.26 15.85 9.29
N VAL A 525 1.59 15.76 9.40
CA VAL A 525 2.36 14.61 8.92
C VAL A 525 2.12 13.39 9.81
N SER A 526 2.14 13.55 11.13
CA SER A 526 1.77 12.47 12.07
C SER A 526 0.34 11.99 11.85
N ILE A 527 -0.60 12.91 11.65
CA ILE A 527 -1.99 12.58 11.30
C ILE A 527 -2.05 11.81 9.97
N CYS A 528 -1.27 12.21 8.97
CA CYS A 528 -1.26 11.54 7.68
C CYS A 528 -0.73 10.11 7.76
N VAL A 529 0.27 9.85 8.61
CA VAL A 529 0.74 8.47 8.90
C VAL A 529 -0.41 7.61 9.43
N ILE A 530 -1.20 8.14 10.38
CA ILE A 530 -2.36 7.45 10.95
C ILE A 530 -3.40 7.15 9.87
N ARG A 531 -3.74 8.15 9.04
CA ARG A 531 -4.71 8.01 7.94
C ARG A 531 -4.25 6.97 6.92
N ASN A 532 -2.99 6.98 6.50
CA ASN A 532 -2.48 6.02 5.53
C ASN A 532 -2.45 4.58 6.07
N LEU A 533 -2.12 4.39 7.36
CA LEU A 533 -2.23 3.09 8.01
C LEU A 533 -3.69 2.62 8.08
N PHE A 534 -4.61 3.52 8.44
CA PHE A 534 -6.05 3.23 8.46
C PHE A 534 -6.54 2.81 7.07
N ARG A 535 -6.21 3.56 6.01
CA ARG A 535 -6.60 3.24 4.63
C ARG A 535 -6.10 1.87 4.18
N HIS A 536 -4.86 1.55 4.51
CA HIS A 536 -4.28 0.24 4.21
C HIS A 536 -4.96 -0.88 4.99
N GLY A 537 -5.20 -0.69 6.29
CA GLY A 537 -5.78 -1.72 7.15
C GLY A 537 -7.28 -1.92 6.96
N ALA A 538 -8.06 -0.84 6.81
CA ALA A 538 -9.51 -0.83 6.71
C ALA A 538 -10.04 -0.88 5.26
N GLY A 539 -9.19 -0.65 4.26
CA GLY A 539 -9.55 -0.81 2.85
C GLY A 539 -10.49 0.27 2.30
N HIS A 540 -10.53 1.46 2.89
CA HIS A 540 -11.28 2.61 2.37
C HIS A 540 -10.62 3.93 2.76
N ILE A 541 -11.03 5.03 2.12
CA ILE A 541 -10.67 6.37 2.56
C ILE A 541 -11.57 6.76 3.72
N GLU A 542 -10.97 7.25 4.81
CA GLU A 542 -11.70 7.64 6.00
C GLU A 542 -12.84 8.63 5.70
N THR A 543 -14.00 8.38 6.27
CA THR A 543 -15.15 9.28 6.14
C THR A 543 -14.96 10.53 6.99
N SER A 544 -15.81 11.54 6.79
CA SER A 544 -15.87 12.70 7.68
C SER A 544 -16.23 12.33 9.13
N GLY A 545 -16.96 11.23 9.34
CA GLY A 545 -17.33 10.74 10.67
C GLY A 545 -16.21 9.96 11.36
N GLU A 546 -15.33 9.30 10.61
CA GLU A 546 -14.17 8.57 11.16
C GLU A 546 -12.99 9.49 11.47
N LEU A 547 -12.80 10.54 10.66
CA LEU A 547 -11.62 11.40 10.73
C LEU A 547 -11.34 11.99 12.13
N PRO A 548 -12.32 12.50 12.90
CA PRO A 548 -12.06 13.03 14.25
C PRO A 548 -11.41 11.98 15.17
N THR A 549 -11.94 10.75 15.16
CA THR A 549 -11.45 9.67 16.01
C THR A 549 -10.03 9.20 15.59
N LEU A 550 -9.69 9.32 14.30
CA LEU A 550 -8.34 9.06 13.80
C LEU A 550 -7.37 10.19 14.14
N VAL A 551 -7.82 11.45 14.12
CA VAL A 551 -7.01 12.61 14.51
C VAL A 551 -6.65 12.53 16.00
N ASP A 552 -7.57 12.08 16.86
CA ASP A 552 -7.33 11.93 18.30
C ASP A 552 -6.23 10.91 18.62
N LEU A 553 -5.96 9.93 17.73
CA LEU A 553 -4.85 9.01 17.90
C LEU A 553 -3.49 9.73 17.89
N GLU A 554 -3.39 10.90 17.26
CA GLU A 554 -2.14 11.66 17.18
C GLU A 554 -1.64 12.08 18.56
N GLU A 555 -2.54 12.42 19.49
CA GLU A 555 -2.15 12.79 20.86
C GLU A 555 -1.51 11.60 21.59
N THR A 556 -2.10 10.41 21.44
CA THR A 556 -1.54 9.19 22.04
C THR A 556 -0.24 8.76 21.35
N PHE A 557 -0.14 8.96 20.04
CA PHE A 557 1.07 8.69 19.27
C PHE A 557 2.23 9.59 19.73
N ALA A 558 1.98 10.89 19.87
CA ALA A 558 2.94 11.85 20.40
C ALA A 558 3.32 11.55 21.86
N ALA A 559 2.34 11.25 22.73
CA ALA A 559 2.58 10.92 24.14
C ALA A 559 3.43 9.65 24.32
N LYS A 560 3.36 8.70 23.37
CA LYS A 560 4.19 7.49 23.32
C LYS A 560 5.48 7.68 22.49
N GLY A 561 5.93 8.93 22.32
CA GLY A 561 7.20 9.26 21.69
C GLY A 561 7.24 8.94 20.19
N TYR A 562 6.09 8.92 19.52
CA TYR A 562 5.94 8.57 18.10
C TYR A 562 6.43 7.16 17.75
N SER A 563 6.33 6.19 18.66
CA SER A 563 6.57 4.78 18.35
C SER A 563 5.51 4.24 17.38
N LEU A 564 5.92 3.84 16.18
CA LEU A 564 4.99 3.28 15.18
C LEU A 564 4.34 1.98 15.66
N LYS A 565 5.06 1.15 16.43
CA LYS A 565 4.50 -0.07 17.03
C LYS A 565 3.34 0.26 17.96
N SER A 566 3.54 1.27 18.82
CA SER A 566 2.49 1.75 19.71
C SER A 566 1.29 2.29 18.94
N LEU A 567 1.53 3.03 17.85
CA LEU A 567 0.46 3.51 16.98
C LEU A 567 -0.32 2.37 16.34
N LEU A 568 0.35 1.33 15.81
CA LEU A 568 -0.33 0.18 15.21
C LEU A 568 -1.27 -0.50 16.23
N VAL A 569 -0.81 -0.69 17.48
CA VAL A 569 -1.62 -1.26 18.57
C VAL A 569 -2.82 -0.39 18.92
N ASP A 570 -2.64 0.93 19.03
CA ASP A 570 -3.74 1.84 19.36
C ASP A 570 -4.73 2.02 18.20
N LEU A 571 -4.23 2.04 16.96
CA LEU A 571 -5.04 2.16 15.75
C LEU A 571 -5.99 0.98 15.61
N VAL A 572 -5.50 -0.27 15.71
CA VAL A 572 -6.36 -1.43 15.50
C VAL A 572 -7.42 -1.61 16.59
N ALA A 573 -7.18 -1.02 17.76
CA ALA A 573 -8.12 -1.04 18.86
C ALA A 573 -8.98 0.23 18.95
N ASN A 574 -8.81 1.17 18.03
CA ASN A 574 -9.60 2.37 17.87
C ASN A 574 -11.01 2.01 17.35
N PRO A 575 -12.09 2.67 17.81
CA PRO A 575 -13.44 2.43 17.33
C PRO A 575 -13.59 2.51 15.80
N ALA A 576 -12.92 3.47 15.13
CA ALA A 576 -12.97 3.59 13.66
C ALA A 576 -12.43 2.33 12.94
N PHE A 577 -11.48 1.61 13.55
CA PHE A 577 -10.94 0.37 12.98
C PHE A 577 -11.77 -0.87 13.34
N ARG A 578 -12.61 -0.79 14.38
CA ARG A 578 -13.38 -1.92 14.92
C ARG A 578 -14.84 -1.92 14.51
N MET A 579 -15.34 -0.81 13.99
CA MET A 579 -16.73 -0.62 13.66
C MET A 579 -16.94 -0.54 12.15
N VAL A 580 -18.15 -0.86 11.73
CA VAL A 580 -18.64 -0.69 10.36
C VAL A 580 -20.05 -0.13 10.39
N GLY A 581 -20.41 0.63 9.36
CA GLY A 581 -21.76 1.12 9.14
C GLY A 581 -22.69 0.01 8.64
N THR A 582 -23.96 0.32 8.48
CA THR A 582 -24.92 -0.59 7.83
C THR A 582 -24.46 -0.95 6.41
N PRO A 583 -24.57 -2.23 6.01
CA PRO A 583 -24.32 -2.62 4.62
C PRO A 583 -25.26 -1.85 3.67
N GLU A 584 -24.72 -1.38 2.54
CA GLU A 584 -25.48 -0.71 1.46
C GLU A 584 -26.14 -1.68 0.48
#